data_AF-A0A077D3N4-F1
#
_entry.id   AF-A0A077D3N4-F1
#
_cell.length_a   1.000
_cell.length_b   1.000
_cell.length_c   1.000
_cell.angle_alpha   90.00
_cell.angle_beta   90.00
_cell.angle_gamma   90.00
#
_symmetry.space_group_name_H-M   'P 1'
#
loop_
_entity.id
_entity.type
_entity.pdbx_description
1 polymer ?
#
loop_
_entity_poly.entity_id
_entity_poly.type
_entity_poly.pdbx_seq_one_letter_code
_entity_poly.pdbx_strand_id
1 'polypeptide(L)'
;VKKEIDEIVVFLKAGPLDPNVEVVVGVPSIYLTYTKSILPNNVNISAQNCYKVPKGAFTGEISPVMLVDNGIPWVILGHSERRNVFGEGDELIAEKVAHALEAGVKVIACIGEKLEEREAGKTEEVVFRQTKAIADKIKSWDNVVL
;
A
#
# COMPACT_ATOMS: atom_id res chain seq x y z
N VAL A 1 1.07 3.19 -21.14
CA VAL A 1 1.18 3.60 -19.73
C VAL A 1 0.82 5.06 -19.45
N LYS A 2 1.63 6.11 -19.76
CA LYS A 2 1.23 7.50 -19.40
C LYS A 2 -0.12 7.93 -20.00
N LYS A 3 -0.37 7.57 -21.27
CA LYS A 3 -1.68 7.79 -21.91
C LYS A 3 -2.84 7.12 -21.16
N GLU A 4 -2.65 5.89 -20.68
CA GLU A 4 -3.68 5.18 -19.88
C GLU A 4 -3.89 5.86 -18.52
N ILE A 5 -2.81 6.36 -17.89
CA ILE A 5 -2.91 7.16 -16.67
C ILE A 5 -3.75 8.41 -16.94
N ASP A 6 -3.50 9.11 -18.05
CA ASP A 6 -4.24 10.32 -18.42
C ASP A 6 -5.73 10.00 -18.63
N GLU A 7 -6.05 8.90 -19.29
CA GLU A 7 -7.44 8.43 -19.49
C GLU A 7 -8.15 8.12 -18.16
N ILE A 8 -7.47 7.42 -17.23
CA ILE A 8 -8.01 7.16 -15.88
C ILE A 8 -8.23 8.47 -15.12
N VAL A 9 -7.27 9.40 -15.18
CA VAL A 9 -7.37 10.69 -14.52
C VAL A 9 -8.51 11.54 -15.10
N VAL A 10 -8.72 11.51 -16.41
CA VAL A 10 -9.87 12.16 -17.06
C VAL A 10 -11.18 11.57 -16.55
N PHE A 11 -11.29 10.25 -16.45
CA PHE A 11 -12.46 9.59 -15.88
C PHE A 11 -12.72 10.01 -14.42
N LEU A 12 -11.68 10.02 -13.58
CA LEU A 12 -11.79 10.43 -12.18
C LEU A 12 -12.18 11.91 -12.01
N LYS A 13 -11.79 12.78 -12.96
CA LYS A 13 -12.19 14.19 -13.00
C LYS A 13 -13.63 14.40 -13.46
N ALA A 14 -14.15 13.55 -14.35
CA ALA A 14 -15.49 13.69 -14.90
C ALA A 14 -16.58 13.49 -13.84
N GLY A 15 -16.38 12.54 -12.91
CA GLY A 15 -17.24 12.36 -11.75
C GLY A 15 -18.71 11.99 -12.06
N PRO A 16 -19.60 12.05 -11.06
CA PRO A 16 -19.37 12.53 -9.70
C PRO A 16 -18.65 11.49 -8.82
N LEU A 17 -17.81 11.95 -7.89
CA LEU A 17 -17.30 11.16 -6.77
C LEU A 17 -18.07 11.58 -5.51
N ASP A 18 -18.55 10.62 -4.73
CA ASP A 18 -19.25 10.90 -3.46
C ASP A 18 -18.27 11.59 -2.48
N PRO A 19 -18.59 12.78 -1.94
CA PRO A 19 -17.70 13.48 -1.01
C PRO A 19 -17.47 12.74 0.31
N ASN A 20 -18.26 11.70 0.62
CA ASN A 20 -18.09 10.86 1.81
C ASN A 20 -17.16 9.66 1.58
N VAL A 21 -16.62 9.49 0.37
CA VAL A 21 -15.74 8.36 0.00
C VAL A 21 -14.31 8.85 -0.19
N GLU A 22 -13.35 8.26 0.55
CA GLU A 22 -11.92 8.47 0.30
C GLU A 22 -11.46 7.58 -0.87
N VAL A 23 -11.07 8.22 -1.98
CA VAL A 23 -10.56 7.52 -3.17
C VAL A 23 -9.04 7.53 -3.16
N VAL A 24 -8.41 6.36 -3.33
CA VAL A 24 -6.94 6.21 -3.37
C VAL A 24 -6.54 5.40 -4.60
N VAL A 25 -5.57 5.86 -5.38
CA VAL A 25 -5.03 5.12 -6.54
C VAL A 25 -3.61 4.61 -6.30
N GLY A 26 -3.41 3.29 -6.47
CA GLY A 26 -2.10 2.64 -6.35
C GLY A 26 -1.30 2.74 -7.66
N VAL A 27 -0.16 3.42 -7.64
CA VAL A 27 0.59 3.77 -8.86
C VAL A 27 2.00 3.15 -8.84
N PRO A 28 2.48 2.58 -9.96
CA PRO A 28 3.87 2.13 -10.06
C PRO A 28 4.85 3.27 -9.74
N SER A 29 5.92 2.96 -9.02
CA SER A 29 6.79 3.97 -8.40
C SER A 29 7.35 5.01 -9.39
N ILE A 30 7.70 4.56 -10.59
CA ILE A 30 8.23 5.40 -11.67
C ILE A 30 7.24 6.44 -12.22
N TYR A 31 5.95 6.31 -11.89
CA TYR A 31 4.89 7.23 -12.31
C TYR A 31 4.23 8.01 -11.16
N LEU A 32 4.64 7.78 -9.90
CA LEU A 32 3.98 8.41 -8.73
C LEU A 32 3.92 9.94 -8.84
N THR A 33 5.05 10.60 -9.09
CA THR A 33 5.11 12.07 -9.17
C THR A 33 4.35 12.62 -10.37
N TYR A 34 4.42 11.93 -11.52
CA TYR A 34 3.64 12.29 -12.71
C TYR A 34 2.14 12.23 -12.42
N THR A 35 1.66 11.08 -11.94
CA THR A 35 0.24 10.87 -11.65
C THR A 35 -0.25 11.85 -10.58
N LYS A 36 0.53 12.09 -9.52
CA LYS A 36 0.20 13.09 -8.50
C LYS A 36 0.00 14.49 -9.09
N SER A 37 0.82 14.89 -10.07
CA SER A 37 0.75 16.22 -10.66
C SER A 37 -0.53 16.50 -11.46
N ILE A 38 -1.26 15.43 -11.86
CA ILE A 38 -2.44 15.54 -12.71
C ILE A 38 -3.73 15.04 -12.03
N LEU A 39 -3.64 14.33 -10.90
CA LEU A 39 -4.80 13.86 -10.14
C LEU A 39 -5.64 15.04 -9.59
N PRO A 40 -6.97 14.90 -9.50
CA PRO A 40 -7.80 15.89 -8.82
C PRO A 40 -7.56 15.85 -7.30
N ASN A 41 -7.75 16.98 -6.62
CA ASN A 41 -7.43 17.14 -5.19
C ASN A 41 -8.22 16.23 -4.24
N ASN A 42 -9.35 15.69 -4.69
CA ASN A 42 -10.20 14.78 -3.92
C ASN A 42 -9.84 13.29 -4.13
N VAL A 43 -8.76 12.99 -4.86
CA VAL A 43 -8.24 11.64 -5.04
C VAL A 43 -6.82 11.55 -4.48
N ASN A 44 -6.62 10.64 -3.54
CA ASN A 44 -5.31 10.35 -2.97
C ASN A 44 -4.49 9.41 -3.87
N ILE A 45 -3.17 9.43 -3.66
CA ILE A 45 -2.21 8.58 -4.37
C ILE A 45 -1.48 7.67 -3.39
N SER A 46 -1.24 6.43 -3.81
CA SER A 46 -0.51 5.42 -3.06
C SER A 46 0.65 4.84 -3.87
N ALA A 47 1.78 4.63 -3.20
CA ALA A 47 2.81 3.71 -3.70
C ALA A 47 2.32 2.25 -3.59
N GLN A 48 2.90 1.36 -4.38
CA GLN A 48 2.54 -0.06 -4.41
C GLN A 48 3.43 -0.95 -3.51
N ASN A 49 4.53 -0.40 -2.99
CA ASN A 49 5.42 -1.02 -2.02
C ASN A 49 6.38 0.04 -1.46
N CYS A 50 6.92 -0.19 -0.26
CA CYS A 50 8.09 0.50 0.27
C CYS A 50 8.86 -0.43 1.22
N TYR A 51 10.08 -0.04 1.60
CA TYR A 51 10.93 -0.85 2.46
C TYR A 51 10.83 -0.47 3.94
N LYS A 52 11.36 -1.36 4.80
CA LYS A 52 11.21 -1.32 6.26
C LYS A 52 12.16 -0.37 7.01
N VAL A 53 13.03 0.33 6.29
CA VAL A 53 14.01 1.26 6.89
C VAL A 53 14.17 2.51 6.01
N PRO A 54 14.59 3.65 6.59
CA PRO A 54 14.60 4.92 5.87
C PRO A 54 15.65 4.98 4.76
N LYS A 55 16.78 4.26 4.94
CA LYS A 55 17.92 4.19 4.01
C LYS A 55 18.77 2.96 4.28
N GLY A 56 19.57 2.54 3.30
CA GLY A 56 20.55 1.48 3.43
C GLY A 56 20.95 0.89 2.08
N ALA A 57 21.69 -0.21 2.11
CA ALA A 57 22.11 -0.93 0.91
C ALA A 57 20.98 -1.83 0.36
N PHE A 58 19.90 -1.20 -0.10
CA PHE A 58 18.70 -1.87 -0.63
C PHE A 58 18.41 -1.39 -2.06
N THR A 59 19.33 -1.69 -2.99
CA THR A 59 19.23 -1.26 -4.39
C THR A 59 17.88 -1.66 -4.99
N GLY A 60 17.16 -0.68 -5.53
CA GLY A 60 15.85 -0.87 -6.17
C GLY A 60 14.64 -0.57 -5.28
N GLU A 61 14.82 -0.50 -3.96
CA GLU A 61 13.74 -0.17 -3.04
C GLU A 61 13.58 1.35 -2.83
N ILE A 62 12.38 1.76 -2.43
CA ILE A 62 12.06 3.12 -1.97
C ILE A 62 11.63 3.08 -0.50
N SER A 63 11.88 4.14 0.26
CA SER A 63 11.50 4.22 1.67
C SER A 63 10.26 5.10 1.90
N PRO A 64 9.53 4.91 3.01
CA PRO A 64 8.43 5.80 3.40
C PRO A 64 8.83 7.27 3.45
N VAL A 65 10.05 7.57 3.88
CA VAL A 65 10.57 8.95 3.94
C VAL A 65 10.63 9.57 2.53
N MET A 66 11.02 8.81 1.51
CA MET A 66 10.98 9.29 0.11
C MET A 66 9.55 9.54 -0.38
N LEU A 67 8.58 8.74 0.07
CA LEU A 67 7.16 8.96 -0.25
C LEU A 67 6.67 10.28 0.35
N VAL A 68 6.97 10.53 1.63
CA VAL A 68 6.61 11.77 2.32
C VAL A 68 7.25 12.99 1.66
N ASP A 69 8.53 12.91 1.29
CA ASP A 69 9.25 13.99 0.59
C ASP A 69 8.59 14.35 -0.76
N ASN A 70 7.99 13.37 -1.42
CA ASN A 70 7.23 13.57 -2.66
C ASN A 70 5.72 13.79 -2.42
N GLY A 71 5.32 13.92 -1.15
CA GLY A 71 3.95 14.07 -0.65
C GLY A 71 2.99 12.98 -1.14
N ILE A 72 3.43 11.73 -1.08
CA ILE A 72 2.63 10.54 -1.39
C ILE A 72 2.15 9.97 -0.05
N PRO A 73 0.86 10.13 0.29
CA PRO A 73 0.37 9.89 1.65
C PRO A 73 0.04 8.42 1.97
N TRP A 74 -0.03 7.54 0.97
CA TRP A 74 -0.42 6.14 1.14
C TRP A 74 0.61 5.16 0.58
N VAL A 75 0.63 3.94 1.14
CA VAL A 75 1.34 2.79 0.57
C VAL A 75 0.55 1.50 0.74
N ILE A 76 0.58 0.64 -0.28
CA ILE A 76 0.05 -0.72 -0.23
C ILE A 76 1.17 -1.65 0.25
N LEU A 77 0.90 -2.47 1.26
CA LEU A 77 1.87 -3.42 1.83
C LEU A 77 1.24 -4.78 2.04
N GLY A 78 2.02 -5.83 1.79
CA GLY A 78 1.57 -7.21 1.93
C GLY A 78 0.60 -7.68 0.86
N HIS A 79 0.57 -7.02 -0.31
CA HIS A 79 -0.21 -7.50 -1.46
C HIS A 79 0.12 -8.96 -1.78
N SER A 80 -0.88 -9.72 -2.23
CA SER A 80 -0.76 -11.17 -2.46
C SER A 80 0.38 -11.51 -3.43
N GLU A 81 0.61 -10.69 -4.45
CA GLU A 81 1.74 -10.84 -5.38
C GLU A 81 3.09 -10.70 -4.66
N ARG A 82 3.23 -9.76 -3.73
CA ARG A 82 4.45 -9.55 -2.94
C ARG A 82 4.71 -10.74 -2.01
N ARG A 83 3.66 -11.27 -1.38
CA ARG A 83 3.74 -12.47 -0.53
C ARG A 83 4.08 -13.72 -1.32
N ASN A 84 3.34 -13.98 -2.40
CA ASN A 84 3.35 -15.28 -3.09
C ASN A 84 4.39 -15.38 -4.20
N VAL A 85 4.68 -14.28 -4.91
CA VAL A 85 5.64 -14.26 -6.02
C VAL A 85 7.01 -13.78 -5.53
N PHE A 86 7.04 -12.73 -4.71
CA PHE A 86 8.31 -12.16 -4.21
C PHE A 86 8.74 -12.71 -2.84
N GLY A 87 7.92 -13.55 -2.21
CA GLY A 87 8.27 -14.26 -0.97
C GLY A 87 8.32 -13.37 0.27
N GLU A 88 7.58 -12.24 0.29
CA GLU A 88 7.53 -11.38 1.48
C GLU A 88 6.74 -12.04 2.61
N GLY A 89 7.43 -12.39 3.70
CA GLY A 89 6.84 -13.02 4.88
C GLY A 89 6.13 -12.03 5.81
N ASP A 90 5.33 -12.58 6.73
CA ASP A 90 4.47 -11.83 7.65
C ASP A 90 5.26 -10.83 8.50
N GLU A 91 6.43 -11.23 9.03
CA GLU A 91 7.29 -10.37 9.84
C GLU A 91 7.84 -9.19 9.03
N LEU A 92 8.31 -9.42 7.80
CA LEU A 92 8.82 -8.36 6.93
C LEU A 92 7.73 -7.32 6.63
N ILE A 93 6.52 -7.80 6.36
CA ILE A 93 5.38 -6.93 6.08
C ILE A 93 5.03 -6.13 7.32
N ALA A 94 4.97 -6.75 8.50
CA ALA A 94 4.73 -6.06 9.75
C ALA A 94 5.79 -4.96 10.04
N GLU A 95 7.08 -5.23 9.79
CA GLU A 95 8.15 -4.23 9.87
C GLU A 95 7.96 -3.07 8.88
N LYS A 96 7.57 -3.37 7.63
CA LYS A 96 7.25 -2.34 6.62
C LYS A 96 6.05 -1.49 7.04
N VAL A 97 4.98 -2.10 7.56
CA VAL A 97 3.77 -1.39 8.02
C VAL A 97 4.12 -0.46 9.17
N ALA A 98 4.84 -0.95 10.18
CA ALA A 98 5.25 -0.14 11.32
C ALA A 98 6.11 1.05 10.90
N HIS A 99 7.08 0.84 10.02
CA HIS A 99 7.95 1.92 9.55
C HIS A 99 7.21 2.94 8.68
N ALA A 100 6.28 2.50 7.83
CA ALA A 100 5.46 3.41 7.02
C ALA A 100 4.62 4.33 7.92
N LEU A 101 3.95 3.78 8.93
CA LEU A 101 3.16 4.55 9.89
C LEU A 101 4.03 5.49 10.73
N GLU A 102 5.20 5.04 11.19
CA GLU A 102 6.16 5.88 11.93
C GLU A 102 6.62 7.09 11.10
N ALA A 103 6.83 6.91 9.80
CA ALA A 103 7.17 7.98 8.89
C ALA A 103 5.99 8.90 8.53
N GLY A 104 4.77 8.59 8.97
CA GLY A 104 3.57 9.38 8.65
C GLY A 104 2.88 9.01 7.33
N VAL A 105 3.17 7.84 6.78
CA VAL A 105 2.49 7.29 5.59
C VAL A 105 1.36 6.37 6.04
N LYS A 106 0.14 6.60 5.55
CA LYS A 106 -1.00 5.71 5.79
C LYS A 106 -0.83 4.39 5.02
N VAL A 107 -1.38 3.30 5.54
CA VAL A 107 -1.11 1.96 4.99
C VAL A 107 -2.40 1.26 4.57
N ILE A 108 -2.41 0.72 3.36
CA ILE A 108 -3.35 -0.31 2.92
C ILE A 108 -2.65 -1.66 3.14
N ALA A 109 -3.01 -2.36 4.20
CA ALA A 109 -2.34 -3.58 4.67
C ALA A 109 -3.11 -4.81 4.20
N CYS A 110 -2.62 -5.47 3.15
CA CYS A 110 -3.31 -6.61 2.58
C CYS A 110 -3.03 -7.91 3.36
N ILE A 111 -4.12 -8.64 3.61
CA ILE A 111 -4.14 -9.99 4.16
C ILE A 111 -5.02 -10.89 3.29
N GLY A 112 -4.81 -12.19 3.36
CA GLY A 112 -5.58 -13.18 2.61
C GLY A 112 -4.86 -14.51 2.48
N GLU A 113 -5.66 -15.55 2.35
CA GLU A 113 -5.23 -16.91 2.11
C GLU A 113 -5.06 -17.20 0.60
N LYS A 114 -4.31 -18.26 0.30
CA LYS A 114 -4.28 -18.86 -1.03
C LYS A 114 -5.50 -19.74 -1.27
N LEU A 115 -5.77 -20.05 -2.54
CA LEU A 115 -6.87 -20.93 -2.91
C LEU A 115 -6.79 -22.29 -2.20
N GLU A 116 -5.60 -22.88 -2.12
CA GLU A 116 -5.40 -24.19 -1.48
C GLU A 116 -5.61 -24.13 0.04
N GLU A 117 -5.26 -23.00 0.66
CA GLU A 117 -5.49 -22.76 2.10
C GLU A 117 -6.99 -22.61 2.37
N ARG A 118 -7.72 -21.92 1.48
CA ARG A 118 -9.18 -21.80 1.54
C ARG A 118 -9.87 -23.15 1.40
N GLU A 119 -9.48 -23.95 0.40
CA GLU A 119 -10.02 -25.29 0.17
C GLU A 119 -9.72 -26.24 1.33
N ALA A 120 -8.61 -26.03 2.05
CA ALA A 120 -8.25 -26.74 3.26
C ALA A 120 -8.92 -26.19 4.54
N GLY A 121 -9.79 -25.19 4.45
CA GLY A 121 -10.48 -24.58 5.60
C GLY A 121 -9.59 -23.74 6.50
N LYS A 122 -8.48 -23.20 5.99
CA LYS A 122 -7.47 -22.44 6.76
C LYS A 122 -7.59 -20.92 6.64
N THR A 123 -8.66 -20.40 6.04
CA THR A 123 -8.85 -18.95 5.83
C THR A 123 -8.64 -18.16 7.12
N GLU A 124 -9.33 -18.52 8.21
CA GLU A 124 -9.23 -17.83 9.50
C GLU A 124 -7.82 -17.91 10.11
N GLU A 125 -7.19 -19.08 10.05
CA GLU A 125 -5.81 -19.29 10.54
C GLU A 125 -4.84 -18.34 9.84
N VAL A 126 -4.94 -18.23 8.51
CA VAL A 126 -4.03 -17.42 7.69
C VAL A 126 -4.26 -15.93 7.94
N VAL A 127 -5.50 -15.45 7.87
CA VAL A 127 -5.78 -14.01 8.08
C VAL A 127 -5.47 -13.59 9.51
N PHE A 128 -5.69 -14.46 10.51
CA PHE A 128 -5.32 -14.19 11.89
C PHE A 128 -3.80 -14.10 12.05
N ARG A 129 -3.04 -15.06 11.50
CA ARG A 129 -1.57 -15.04 11.55
C ARG A 129 -1.00 -13.76 10.94
N GLN A 130 -1.47 -13.39 9.76
CA GLN A 130 -1.01 -12.19 9.04
C GLN A 130 -1.38 -10.90 9.77
N THR A 131 -2.62 -10.79 10.26
CA THR A 131 -3.09 -9.62 11.02
C THR A 131 -2.37 -9.50 12.35
N LYS A 132 -2.15 -10.61 13.05
CA LYS A 132 -1.43 -10.65 14.33
C LYS A 132 0.00 -10.13 14.18
N ALA A 133 0.72 -10.52 13.13
CA ALA A 133 2.07 -10.03 12.89
C ALA A 133 2.09 -8.49 12.80
N ILE A 134 1.13 -7.89 12.08
CA ILE A 134 0.98 -6.43 12.00
C ILE A 134 0.62 -5.84 13.37
N ALA A 135 -0.37 -6.42 14.06
CA ALA A 135 -0.83 -5.97 15.37
C ALA A 135 0.28 -5.97 16.43
N ASP A 136 1.18 -6.95 16.39
CA ASP A 136 2.30 -7.04 17.33
C ASP A 136 3.34 -5.91 17.15
N LYS A 137 3.34 -5.21 15.99
CA LYS A 137 4.29 -4.14 15.67
C LYS A 137 3.72 -2.73 15.74
N ILE A 138 2.40 -2.56 15.74
CA ILE A 138 1.75 -1.25 15.70
C ILE A 138 0.85 -1.03 16.91
N LYS A 139 0.68 0.23 17.31
CA LYS A 139 -0.13 0.60 18.50
C LYS A 139 -1.50 1.16 18.16
N SER A 140 -1.68 1.67 16.95
CA SER A 140 -2.93 2.27 16.46
C SER A 140 -3.17 1.82 15.03
N TRP A 141 -4.45 1.67 14.70
CA TRP A 141 -4.96 1.31 13.37
C TRP A 141 -5.62 2.51 12.67
N ASP A 142 -5.59 3.71 13.25
CA ASP A 142 -6.31 4.89 12.74
C ASP A 142 -5.88 5.29 11.30
N ASN A 143 -4.66 4.93 10.91
CA ASN A 143 -4.07 5.18 9.59
C ASN A 143 -3.85 3.89 8.79
N VAL A 144 -4.58 2.82 9.12
CA VAL A 144 -4.51 1.52 8.45
C VAL A 144 -5.86 1.13 7.88
N VAL A 145 -5.89 0.74 6.62
CA VAL A 145 -7.02 0.07 5.96
C VAL A 145 -6.61 -1.37 5.71
N LEU A 146 -7.42 -2.34 6.15
CA LEU A 146 -7.24 -3.78 5.88
C LEU A 146 -7.98 -4.18 4.60
#